data_AF-A0A2S6N865-F1
#
_entry.id   AF-A0A2S6N865-F1
#
_cell.length_a   1.000
_cell.length_b   1.000
_cell.length_c   1.000
_cell.angle_alpha   90.00
_cell.angle_beta   90.00
_cell.angle_gamma   90.00
#
_symmetry.space_group_name_H-M   'P 1'
#
loop_
_entity.id
_entity.type
_entity.pdbx_description
1 polymer ?
#
loop_
_entity_poly.entity_id
_entity_poly.type
_entity_poly.pdbx_seq_one_letter_code
_entity_poly.pdbx_strand_id
1 'polypeptide(L)'
;MERTAQSPTELHGQAVRLADKYKENFVDLGVILRKLKADSPDLFKQVYMETKLSYRKALYLVEIARRTADLPISREQLAELGWTKVQAIGAVLTDANCESWLAEAQNHTAEDLKDMVAGKRVIRGARNVTLRLAPKDHERFIQALLAHGAVQKNGGVKRKEEAIINIIAKLEKANG
;
A
#
# COMPACT_ATOMS: atom_id res chain seq x y z
N MET A 1 34.13 -16.35 -6.48
CA MET A 1 34.12 -14.92 -6.06
C MET A 1 33.30 -14.82 -4.79
N GLU A 2 33.95 -14.77 -3.63
CA GLU A 2 33.31 -14.46 -2.35
C GLU A 2 32.76 -13.03 -2.41
N ARG A 3 31.44 -12.87 -2.30
CA ARG A 3 30.85 -11.57 -1.96
C ARG A 3 31.14 -11.35 -0.48
N THR A 4 32.10 -10.49 -0.15
CA THR A 4 32.32 -10.01 1.21
C THR A 4 30.99 -9.50 1.77
N ALA A 5 30.58 -10.03 2.93
CA ALA A 5 29.36 -9.58 3.59
C ALA A 5 29.55 -8.11 3.99
N GLN A 6 28.72 -7.22 3.44
CA GLN A 6 28.74 -5.80 3.80
C GLN A 6 28.47 -5.64 5.30
N SER A 7 29.23 -4.78 5.97
CA SER A 7 29.01 -4.49 7.38
C SER A 7 27.65 -3.81 7.61
N PRO A 8 27.03 -3.93 8.80
CA PRO A 8 25.77 -3.27 9.10
C PRO A 8 25.81 -1.75 8.92
N THR A 9 26.93 -1.11 9.22
CA THR A 9 27.12 0.34 9.06
C THR A 9 27.12 0.76 7.58
N GLU A 10 27.73 -0.04 6.70
CA GLU A 10 27.70 0.21 5.25
C GLU A 10 26.28 0.04 4.69
N LEU A 11 25.57 -1.01 5.13
CA LEU A 11 24.17 -1.24 4.78
C LEU A 11 23.29 -0.07 5.25
N HIS A 12 23.50 0.45 6.45
CA HIS A 12 22.81 1.64 6.96
C HIS A 12 23.03 2.85 6.04
N GLY A 13 24.29 3.18 5.74
CA GLY A 13 24.61 4.30 4.85
C GLY A 13 24.01 4.14 3.45
N GLN A 14 23.96 2.92 2.92
CA GLN A 14 23.31 2.64 1.64
C GLN A 14 21.79 2.80 1.72
N ALA A 15 21.15 2.32 2.79
CA ALA A 15 19.72 2.48 3.01
C ALA A 15 19.31 3.95 3.08
N VAL A 16 20.05 4.77 3.82
CA VAL A 16 19.81 6.22 3.93
C VAL A 16 19.86 6.89 2.55
N ARG A 17 20.86 6.60 1.72
CA ARG A 17 20.96 7.16 0.36
C ARG A 17 19.80 6.76 -0.54
N LEU A 18 19.36 5.50 -0.46
CA LEU A 18 18.27 5.00 -1.31
C LEU A 18 16.88 5.49 -0.86
N ALA A 19 16.71 5.81 0.43
CA ALA A 19 15.44 6.17 1.04
C ALA A 19 14.85 7.50 0.50
N ASP A 20 15.68 8.44 0.07
CA ASP A 20 15.20 9.72 -0.48
C ASP A 20 14.35 9.52 -1.74
N LYS A 21 14.73 8.55 -2.59
CA LYS A 21 13.99 8.13 -3.77
C LYS A 21 13.44 6.71 -3.60
N TYR A 22 12.91 6.39 -2.41
CA TYR A 22 12.50 5.02 -2.07
C TYR A 22 11.51 4.41 -3.08
N LYS A 23 10.71 5.21 -3.78
CA LYS A 23 9.76 4.69 -4.78
C LYS A 23 10.48 4.07 -5.99
N GLU A 24 11.58 4.66 -6.40
CA GLU A 24 12.44 4.19 -7.50
C GLU A 24 13.33 3.05 -7.02
N ASN A 25 13.83 3.16 -5.79
CA ASN A 25 14.81 2.22 -5.21
C ASN A 25 14.19 1.10 -4.37
N PHE A 26 12.87 0.89 -4.43
CA PHE A 26 12.16 0.11 -3.42
C PHE A 26 12.60 -1.36 -3.33
N VAL A 27 13.04 -1.94 -4.45
CA VAL A 27 13.51 -3.32 -4.54
C VAL A 27 14.83 -3.47 -3.77
N ASP A 28 15.83 -2.65 -4.09
CA ASP A 28 17.15 -2.68 -3.45
C ASP A 28 17.07 -2.26 -1.99
N LEU A 29 16.35 -1.17 -1.72
CA LEU A 29 16.13 -0.67 -0.38
C LEU A 29 15.42 -1.71 0.49
N GLY A 30 14.42 -2.42 -0.04
CA GLY A 30 13.72 -3.49 0.68
C GLY A 30 14.65 -4.62 1.12
N VAL A 31 15.57 -5.06 0.24
CA VAL A 31 16.56 -6.09 0.56
C VAL A 31 17.49 -5.63 1.67
N ILE A 32 17.99 -4.40 1.60
CA ILE A 32 18.90 -3.83 2.62
C ILE A 32 18.17 -3.67 3.96
N LEU A 33 16.96 -3.12 3.93
CA LEU A 33 16.12 -2.96 5.13
C LEU A 33 15.79 -4.30 5.77
N ARG A 34 15.55 -5.36 4.98
CA ARG A 34 15.31 -6.71 5.49
C ARG A 34 16.53 -7.23 6.26
N LYS A 35 17.74 -7.06 5.71
CA LYS A 35 18.99 -7.43 6.38
C LYS A 35 19.21 -6.63 7.66
N LEU A 36 19.11 -5.29 7.59
CA LEU A 36 19.24 -4.44 8.77
C LEU A 36 18.22 -4.80 9.86
N LYS A 37 16.97 -5.08 9.49
CA LYS A 37 15.94 -5.47 10.48
C LYS A 37 16.27 -6.80 11.17
N ALA A 38 16.93 -7.72 10.48
CA ALA A 38 17.32 -9.02 11.03
C ALA A 38 18.59 -8.92 11.89
N ASP A 39 19.62 -8.23 11.37
CA ASP A 39 20.98 -8.30 11.91
C ASP A 39 21.33 -7.10 12.80
N SER A 40 20.65 -5.96 12.63
CA SER A 40 20.92 -4.72 13.37
C SER A 40 19.67 -3.85 13.50
N PRO A 41 18.69 -4.25 14.34
CA PRO A 41 17.40 -3.57 14.46
C PRO A 41 17.49 -2.07 14.81
N ASP A 42 18.54 -1.67 15.55
CA ASP A 42 18.79 -0.27 15.89
C ASP A 42 19.18 0.55 14.65
N LEU A 43 20.02 0.00 13.76
CA LEU A 43 20.35 0.64 12.50
C LEU A 43 19.15 0.69 11.56
N PHE A 44 18.32 -0.37 11.52
CA PHE A 44 17.04 -0.32 10.81
C PHE A 44 16.15 0.82 11.32
N LYS A 45 16.13 1.04 12.64
CA LYS A 45 15.40 2.14 13.27
C LYS A 45 15.92 3.50 12.84
N GLN A 46 17.23 3.67 12.79
CA GLN A 46 17.86 4.93 12.38
C GLN A 46 17.47 5.34 10.96
N VAL A 47 17.37 4.42 10.01
CA VAL A 47 17.00 4.76 8.61
C VAL A 47 15.72 5.56 8.50
N TYR A 48 14.63 5.16 9.17
CA TYR A 48 13.36 5.90 9.08
C TYR A 48 13.25 7.09 10.06
N MET A 49 14.22 7.25 10.96
CA MET A 49 14.36 8.43 11.81
C MET A 49 15.12 9.54 11.09
N GLU A 50 16.07 9.18 10.21
CA GLU A 50 16.97 10.10 9.51
C GLU A 50 16.47 10.49 8.11
N THR A 51 15.43 9.81 7.60
CA THR A 51 14.95 9.98 6.23
C THR A 51 13.45 10.32 6.18
N LYS A 52 12.95 10.61 4.97
CA LYS A 52 11.51 10.81 4.74
C LYS A 52 10.73 9.49 4.65
N LEU A 53 11.39 8.34 4.79
CA LEU A 53 10.75 7.04 4.81
C LEU A 53 10.10 6.84 6.18
N SER A 54 8.78 6.64 6.23
CA SER A 54 8.11 6.33 7.50
C SER A 54 8.34 4.87 7.90
N TYR A 55 8.29 4.59 9.21
CA TYR A 55 8.37 3.23 9.76
C TYR A 55 7.46 2.23 9.03
N ARG A 56 6.19 2.61 8.81
CA ARG A 56 5.21 1.78 8.11
C ARG A 56 5.64 1.46 6.67
N LYS A 57 6.22 2.42 5.95
CA LYS A 57 6.73 2.18 4.59
C LYS A 57 7.97 1.30 4.61
N ALA A 58 8.89 1.50 5.56
CA ALA A 58 10.05 0.63 5.72
C ALA A 58 9.62 -0.84 5.92
N LEU A 59 8.62 -1.09 6.76
CA LEU A 59 8.06 -2.44 6.93
C LEU A 59 7.44 -3.01 5.64
N TYR A 60 6.76 -2.19 4.83
CA TYR A 60 6.25 -2.64 3.55
C TYR A 60 7.37 -3.05 2.59
N LEU A 61 8.48 -2.31 2.54
CA LEU A 61 9.60 -2.65 1.67
C LEU A 61 10.30 -3.93 2.14
N VAL A 62 10.46 -4.14 3.44
CA VAL A 62 10.94 -5.39 4.02
C VAL A 62 10.04 -6.56 3.59
N GLU A 63 8.73 -6.38 3.68
CA GLU A 63 7.78 -7.43 3.36
C GLU A 63 7.76 -7.75 1.86
N ILE A 64 7.85 -6.74 0.99
CA ILE A 64 8.05 -6.95 -0.45
C ILE A 64 9.30 -7.81 -0.67
N ALA A 65 10.45 -7.38 -0.15
CA ALA A 65 11.71 -8.08 -0.34
C ALA A 65 11.69 -9.51 0.21
N ARG A 66 10.91 -9.78 1.27
CA ARG A 66 10.73 -11.13 1.81
C ARG A 66 9.89 -11.99 0.88
N ARG A 67 8.76 -11.47 0.39
CA ARG A 67 7.78 -12.24 -0.39
C ARG A 67 8.22 -12.50 -1.83
N THR A 68 9.11 -11.68 -2.36
CA THR A 68 9.61 -11.83 -3.74
C THR A 68 11.01 -12.44 -3.82
N ALA A 69 11.64 -12.79 -2.69
CA ALA A 69 13.04 -13.25 -2.67
C ALA A 69 13.26 -14.53 -3.46
N ASP A 70 12.31 -15.46 -3.37
CA ASP A 70 12.45 -16.82 -3.89
C ASP A 70 11.58 -17.06 -5.13
N LEU A 71 10.85 -16.03 -5.58
CA LEU A 71 9.99 -16.11 -6.75
C LEU A 71 10.78 -15.87 -8.04
N PRO A 72 10.37 -16.45 -9.18
CA PRO A 72 10.99 -16.20 -10.48
C PRO A 72 10.58 -14.83 -11.06
N ILE A 73 10.76 -13.76 -10.29
CA ILE A 73 10.42 -12.38 -10.66
C ILE A 73 11.71 -11.56 -10.67
N SER A 74 12.00 -10.91 -11.79
CA SER A 74 13.18 -10.05 -11.91
C SER A 74 12.99 -8.73 -11.17
N ARG A 75 14.11 -8.07 -10.84
CA ARG A 75 14.07 -6.75 -10.18
C ARG A 75 13.43 -5.70 -11.08
N GLU A 76 13.66 -5.81 -12.38
CA GLU A 76 13.14 -4.93 -13.42
C GLU A 76 11.61 -5.05 -13.50
N GLN A 77 11.07 -6.28 -13.46
CA GLN A 77 9.62 -6.50 -13.42
C GLN A 77 8.97 -5.86 -12.19
N LEU A 78 9.59 -5.99 -11.02
CA LEU A 78 9.11 -5.32 -9.80
C LEU A 78 9.16 -3.80 -9.96
N ALA A 79 10.29 -3.27 -10.45
CA ALA A 79 10.49 -1.84 -10.65
C ALA A 79 9.43 -1.22 -11.58
N GLU A 80 9.11 -1.88 -12.69
CA GLU A 80 8.11 -1.45 -13.67
C GLU A 80 6.70 -1.36 -13.08
N LEU A 81 6.32 -2.32 -12.23
CA LEU A 81 5.01 -2.30 -11.55
C LEU A 81 4.90 -1.20 -10.48
N GLY A 82 6.01 -0.88 -9.85
CA GLY A 82 6.08 0.06 -8.74
C GLY A 82 5.58 -0.51 -7.41
N TRP A 83 6.16 0.00 -6.32
CA TRP A 83 6.04 -0.59 -4.98
C TRP A 83 4.61 -0.76 -4.47
N THR A 84 3.66 0.12 -4.82
CA THR A 84 2.27 0.01 -4.34
C THR A 84 1.52 -1.17 -4.93
N LYS A 85 1.75 -1.49 -6.22
CA LYS A 85 1.11 -2.65 -6.86
C LYS A 85 1.71 -3.95 -6.35
N VAL A 86 3.04 -3.99 -6.24
CA VAL A 86 3.77 -5.13 -5.64
C VAL A 86 3.33 -5.37 -4.19
N GLN A 87 3.14 -4.30 -3.40
CA GLN A 87 2.65 -4.40 -2.04
C GLN A 87 1.21 -4.95 -1.96
N ALA A 88 0.35 -4.60 -2.93
CA ALA A 88 -1.04 -5.07 -2.96
C ALA A 88 -1.12 -6.59 -3.23
N ILE A 89 -0.39 -7.08 -4.23
CA ILE A 89 -0.43 -8.50 -4.65
C ILE A 89 0.51 -9.38 -3.83
N GLY A 90 1.51 -8.81 -3.15
CA GLY A 90 2.59 -9.59 -2.54
C GLY A 90 2.11 -10.71 -1.61
N ALA A 91 0.97 -10.53 -0.93
CA ALA A 91 0.43 -11.50 0.02
C ALA A 91 -0.01 -12.83 -0.58
N VAL A 92 -0.32 -12.84 -1.88
CA VAL A 92 -0.86 -14.00 -2.59
C VAL A 92 0.10 -14.55 -3.64
N LEU A 93 1.28 -13.92 -3.80
CA LEU A 93 2.28 -14.38 -4.76
C LEU A 93 2.88 -15.72 -4.30
N THR A 94 2.99 -16.62 -5.26
CA THR A 94 3.61 -17.95 -5.19
C THR A 94 4.30 -18.23 -6.51
N ASP A 95 5.22 -19.19 -6.56
CA ASP A 95 5.89 -19.59 -7.81
C ASP A 95 4.90 -19.99 -8.92
N ALA A 96 3.77 -20.59 -8.54
CA ALA A 96 2.76 -21.06 -9.49
C ALA A 96 1.86 -19.96 -10.07
N ASN A 97 1.77 -18.79 -9.42
CA ASN A 97 0.82 -17.75 -9.81
C ASN A 97 1.46 -16.37 -10.04
N CYS A 98 2.76 -16.23 -9.84
CA CYS A 98 3.43 -14.94 -9.90
C CYS A 98 3.27 -14.27 -11.26
N GLU A 99 3.44 -15.02 -12.37
CA GLU A 99 3.29 -14.48 -13.73
C GLU A 99 1.89 -13.91 -13.98
N SER A 100 0.85 -14.64 -13.56
CA SER A 100 -0.54 -14.19 -13.71
C SER A 100 -0.80 -12.90 -12.92
N TRP A 101 -0.34 -12.82 -11.67
CA TRP A 101 -0.51 -11.61 -10.86
C TRP A 101 0.31 -10.43 -11.36
N LEU A 102 1.48 -10.65 -11.97
CA LEU A 102 2.24 -9.59 -12.64
C LEU A 102 1.47 -9.03 -13.84
N ALA A 103 0.86 -9.90 -14.66
CA ALA A 103 0.03 -9.47 -15.79
C ALA A 103 -1.21 -8.69 -15.32
N GLU A 104 -1.87 -9.13 -14.24
CA GLU A 104 -2.96 -8.37 -13.65
C GLU A 104 -2.51 -7.01 -13.14
N ALA A 105 -1.34 -6.94 -12.50
CA ALA A 105 -0.79 -5.71 -11.99
C ALA A 105 -0.46 -4.69 -13.09
N GLN A 106 -0.13 -5.11 -14.30
CA GLN A 106 0.06 -4.19 -15.42
C GLN A 106 -1.24 -3.49 -15.83
N ASN A 107 -2.37 -4.21 -15.78
CA ASN A 107 -3.66 -3.74 -16.29
C ASN A 107 -4.55 -3.06 -15.24
N HIS A 108 -4.26 -3.24 -13.96
CA HIS A 108 -5.09 -2.79 -12.86
C HIS A 108 -4.39 -1.74 -11.97
N THR A 109 -5.19 -0.91 -11.29
CA THR A 109 -4.66 0.01 -10.28
C THR A 109 -4.32 -0.77 -9.00
N ALA A 110 -3.51 -0.17 -8.11
CA ALA A 110 -3.21 -0.80 -6.82
C ALA A 110 -4.46 -0.99 -5.94
N GLU A 111 -5.53 -0.22 -6.17
CA GLU A 111 -6.80 -0.40 -5.45
C GLU A 111 -7.58 -1.59 -6.00
N ASP A 112 -7.71 -1.70 -7.33
CA ASP A 112 -8.32 -2.85 -8.00
C ASP A 112 -7.64 -4.15 -7.56
N LEU A 113 -6.30 -4.17 -7.51
CA LEU A 113 -5.53 -5.34 -7.08
C LEU A 113 -5.84 -5.75 -5.63
N LYS A 114 -6.04 -4.79 -4.71
CA LYS A 114 -6.45 -5.12 -3.33
C LYS A 114 -7.83 -5.74 -3.29
N ASP A 115 -8.76 -5.24 -4.11
CA ASP A 115 -10.10 -5.79 -4.18
C ASP A 115 -10.09 -7.19 -4.80
N MET A 116 -9.31 -7.42 -5.86
CA MET A 116 -9.11 -8.75 -6.45
C MET A 116 -8.53 -9.75 -5.42
N VAL A 117 -7.47 -9.36 -4.71
CA VAL A 117 -6.86 -10.17 -3.64
C VAL A 117 -7.86 -10.48 -2.52
N ALA A 118 -8.77 -9.55 -2.23
CA ALA A 118 -9.83 -9.74 -1.24
C ALA A 118 -11.05 -10.52 -1.77
N GLY A 119 -11.01 -11.00 -3.01
CA GLY A 119 -12.14 -11.70 -3.66
C GLY A 119 -13.34 -10.80 -3.96
N LYS A 120 -13.14 -9.49 -4.00
CA LYS A 120 -14.19 -8.52 -4.31
C LYS A 120 -14.25 -8.24 -5.81
N ARG A 121 -15.41 -7.79 -6.26
CA ARG A 121 -15.62 -7.35 -7.63
C ARG A 121 -14.95 -5.98 -7.86
N VAL A 122 -14.04 -5.92 -8.82
CA VAL A 122 -13.48 -4.66 -9.33
C VAL A 122 -14.57 -3.86 -10.03
N ILE A 123 -14.74 -2.60 -9.64
CA ILE A 123 -15.66 -1.66 -10.28
C ILE A 123 -14.87 -0.83 -11.30
N ARG A 124 -14.85 -1.31 -12.55
CA ARG A 124 -14.11 -0.63 -13.63
C ARG A 124 -14.61 0.81 -13.80
N GLY A 125 -13.68 1.76 -13.79
CA GLY A 125 -14.00 3.19 -13.93
C GLY A 125 -14.45 3.86 -12.63
N ALA A 126 -14.39 3.17 -11.48
CA ALA A 126 -14.62 3.78 -10.18
C ALA A 126 -13.72 5.01 -9.97
N ARG A 127 -14.27 6.03 -9.32
CA ARG A 127 -13.57 7.26 -8.97
C ARG A 127 -13.61 7.45 -7.47
N ASN A 128 -12.46 7.80 -6.90
CA ASN A 128 -12.36 8.17 -5.50
C ASN A 128 -12.72 9.66 -5.35
N VAL A 129 -13.62 9.96 -4.41
CA VAL A 129 -13.97 11.33 -4.04
C VAL A 129 -13.33 11.65 -2.70
N THR A 130 -12.45 12.64 -2.69
CA THR A 130 -11.81 13.14 -1.46
C THR A 130 -12.49 14.44 -1.04
N LEU A 131 -13.01 14.48 0.18
CA LEU A 131 -13.64 15.66 0.76
C LEU A 131 -12.77 16.23 1.88
N ARG A 132 -12.62 17.56 1.92
CA ARG A 132 -12.04 18.29 3.05
C ARG A 132 -13.13 19.12 3.69
N LEU A 133 -13.53 18.76 4.90
CA LEU A 133 -14.64 19.37 5.62
C LEU A 133 -14.11 20.11 6.86
N ALA A 134 -14.73 21.24 7.20
CA ALA A 134 -14.52 21.85 8.51
C ALA A 134 -15.07 20.92 9.61
N PRO A 135 -14.59 21.01 10.87
CA PRO A 135 -15.02 20.09 11.93
C PRO A 135 -16.54 19.98 12.09
N LYS A 136 -17.24 21.11 12.07
CA LYS A 136 -18.72 21.16 12.15
C LYS A 136 -19.40 20.48 10.97
N ASP A 137 -18.88 20.66 9.75
CA ASP A 137 -19.44 20.03 8.55
C ASP A 137 -19.13 18.53 8.51
N HIS A 138 -17.96 18.12 9.02
CA HIS A 138 -17.62 16.72 9.19
C HIS A 138 -18.59 16.03 10.14
N GLU A 139 -18.90 16.63 11.30
CA GLU A 139 -19.90 16.08 12.23
C GLU A 139 -21.27 15.94 11.57
N ARG A 140 -21.75 16.98 10.89
CA ARG A 140 -23.03 16.95 10.16
C ARG A 140 -23.02 15.87 9.07
N PHE A 141 -21.93 15.74 8.33
CA PHE A 141 -21.76 14.73 7.30
C PHE A 141 -21.84 13.32 7.90
N ILE A 142 -21.14 13.05 9.01
CA ILE A 142 -21.19 11.75 9.69
C ILE A 142 -22.60 11.43 10.17
N GLN A 143 -23.31 12.39 10.77
CA GLN A 143 -24.70 12.18 11.20
C GLN A 143 -25.62 11.86 10.02
N ALA A 144 -25.48 12.56 8.89
CA ALA A 144 -26.23 12.26 7.68
C ALA A 144 -25.93 10.84 7.16
N LEU A 145 -24.66 10.41 7.13
CA LEU A 145 -24.30 9.06 6.71
C LEU A 145 -24.95 8.00 7.62
N LEU A 146 -24.88 8.17 8.94
CA LEU A 146 -25.45 7.22 9.90
C LEU A 146 -26.98 7.13 9.75
N ALA A 147 -27.66 8.25 9.58
CA ALA A 147 -29.11 8.29 9.32
C ALA A 147 -29.51 7.58 8.01
N HIS A 148 -28.56 7.32 7.12
CA HIS A 148 -28.78 6.73 5.80
C HIS A 148 -28.10 5.35 5.63
N GLY A 149 -27.80 4.66 6.73
CA GLY A 149 -27.40 3.25 6.74
C GLY A 149 -25.90 3.01 6.87
N ALA A 150 -25.10 4.06 7.08
CA ALA A 150 -23.71 3.90 7.49
C ALA A 150 -23.62 3.39 8.93
N VAL A 151 -22.49 2.77 9.29
CA VAL A 151 -22.29 2.13 10.60
C VAL A 151 -21.01 2.63 11.26
N GLN A 152 -21.11 3.03 12.53
CA GLN A 152 -19.96 3.41 13.36
C GLN A 152 -19.14 2.15 13.73
N LYS A 153 -17.83 2.16 13.46
CA LYS A 153 -16.91 1.08 13.89
C LYS A 153 -15.50 1.60 14.16
N ASN A 154 -14.96 1.29 15.35
CA ASN A 154 -13.59 1.58 15.77
C ASN A 154 -13.12 3.01 15.47
N GLY A 155 -13.92 4.02 15.85
CA GLY A 155 -13.56 5.42 15.62
C GLY A 155 -13.71 5.92 14.17
N GLY A 156 -14.28 5.11 13.27
CA GLY A 156 -14.62 5.51 11.90
C GLY A 156 -16.03 5.09 11.47
N VAL A 157 -16.38 5.37 10.21
CA VAL A 157 -17.69 5.06 9.62
C VAL A 157 -17.52 4.14 8.41
N LYS A 158 -18.30 3.04 8.38
CA LYS A 158 -18.39 2.08 7.28
C LYS A 158 -19.65 2.28 6.45
N ARG A 159 -19.65 1.73 5.23
CA ARG A 159 -20.78 1.82 4.25
C ARG A 159 -21.12 3.26 3.88
N LYS A 160 -20.08 4.10 3.74
CA LYS A 160 -20.24 5.53 3.47
C LYS A 160 -20.76 5.76 2.07
N GLU A 161 -20.23 5.01 1.11
CA GLU A 161 -20.60 5.05 -0.30
C GLU A 161 -22.09 4.75 -0.48
N GLU A 162 -22.55 3.65 0.11
CA GLU A 162 -23.97 3.24 0.10
C GLU A 162 -24.87 4.32 0.75
N ALA A 163 -24.46 4.87 1.89
CA ALA A 163 -25.22 5.93 2.56
C ALA A 163 -25.29 7.22 1.73
N ILE A 164 -24.20 7.62 1.05
CA ILE A 164 -24.20 8.78 0.14
C ILE A 164 -25.17 8.56 -1.02
N ILE A 165 -25.14 7.38 -1.66
CA ILE A 165 -26.07 7.05 -2.74
C ILE A 165 -27.52 7.08 -2.25
N ASN A 166 -27.80 6.56 -1.04
CA ASN A 166 -29.13 6.63 -0.45
C ASN A 166 -29.60 8.08 -0.19
N ILE A 167 -28.69 8.97 0.23
CA ILE A 167 -29.00 10.40 0.39
C ILE A 167 -29.36 11.01 -0.96
N ILE A 168 -28.54 10.79 -2.00
CA ILE A 168 -28.77 11.32 -3.35
C ILE A 168 -30.11 10.81 -3.89
N ALA A 169 -30.36 9.51 -3.83
CA ALA A 169 -31.60 8.90 -4.31
C ALA A 169 -32.84 9.46 -3.59
N LYS A 170 -32.74 9.81 -2.30
CA LYS A 170 -33.83 10.46 -1.57
C LYS A 170 -34.07 11.89 -2.04
N LEU A 171 -33.01 12.64 -2.36
CA LEU A 171 -33.12 13.99 -2.89
C LEU A 171 -33.72 14.02 -4.30
N GLU A 172 -33.33 13.07 -5.16
CA GLU A 172 -33.89 12.91 -6.51
C GLU A 172 -35.40 12.65 -6.45
N LYS A 173 -35.85 11.77 -5.56
CA LYS A 173 -37.28 11.50 -5.35
C LYS A 173 -38.08 12.67 -4.77
N ALA A 174 -37.43 13.59 -4.06
CA ALA A 174 -38.10 14.74 -3.46
C ALA A 174 -38.23 15.92 -4.45
N ASN A 175 -37.42 15.93 -5.51
CA ASN A 175 -37.34 17.00 -6.50
C ASN A 175 -37.97 16.64 -7.85
N GLY A 176 -38.42 15.39 -8.04
CA GLY A 176 -39.16 14.91 -9.20
C GLY A 176 -40.62 14.65 -8.86
#